data_AF-C4MB87-F1
#
_entry.id   AF-C4MB87-F1
#
_cell.length_a   1.000
_cell.length_b   1.000
_cell.length_c   1.000
_cell.angle_alpha   90.00
_cell.angle_beta   90.00
_cell.angle_gamma   90.00
#
_symmetry.space_group_name_H-M   'P 1'
#
loop_
_entity.id
_entity.type
_entity.pdbx_description
1 polymer ?
#
loop_
_entity_poly.entity_id
_entity_poly.type
_entity_poly.pdbx_seq_one_letter_code
_entity_poly.pdbx_strand_id
1 'polypeptide(L)'
;MSQQVEDSFPRKILKIAAAQIAMSAGYTDAKESALETIADVMEMYIQEIGKKTHQISEHNGRTESSFIDLLFAMEQLGIDIFSFGDYVTKEDKLFIDGIPEFPVIKATDEIPIEKQHNEEKPYIPGFLPPLPDARTYKNTPIYQKRHTDGISLRKEELKVRHLNEDALINLKNKINGEMKVNYENGMEEEQQIK
;
A
#
# COMPACT_ATOMS: atom_id res chain seq x y z
N MET A 1 11.07 -0.74 13.96
CA MET A 1 11.94 -0.78 12.76
C MET A 1 11.03 -0.68 11.54
N SER A 2 11.15 0.45 10.86
CA SER A 2 10.77 0.72 9.46
C SER A 2 9.43 0.16 8.98
N GLN A 3 8.35 0.92 9.22
CA GLN A 3 7.43 1.18 8.11
C GLN A 3 8.29 1.77 7.00
N GLN A 4 8.56 0.99 5.96
CA GLN A 4 8.95 1.58 4.70
C GLN A 4 7.75 2.45 4.31
N VAL A 5 7.93 3.77 4.50
CA VAL A 5 7.05 4.78 3.93
C VAL A 5 6.98 4.40 2.46
N GLU A 6 5.81 3.95 2.02
CA GLU A 6 5.55 3.66 0.62
C GLU A 6 6.00 4.92 -0.15
N ASP A 7 7.11 4.81 -0.89
CA ASP A 7 7.71 5.96 -1.57
C ASP A 7 6.62 6.63 -2.39
N SER A 8 6.24 7.84 -1.96
CA SER A 8 5.12 8.59 -2.49
C SER A 8 5.27 8.66 -4.01
N PHE A 9 4.26 8.18 -4.73
CA PHE A 9 4.22 8.19 -6.20
C PHE A 9 4.72 9.52 -6.84
N PRO A 10 4.29 10.71 -6.40
CA PRO A 10 4.82 11.98 -6.93
C PRO A 10 6.33 12.14 -6.71
N ARG A 11 6.88 11.66 -5.59
CA ARG A 11 8.32 11.72 -5.31
C ARG A 11 9.11 10.84 -6.27
N LYS A 12 8.58 9.67 -6.62
CA LYS A 12 9.17 8.80 -7.67
C LYS A 12 9.17 9.49 -9.03
N ILE A 13 8.07 10.17 -9.39
CA ILE A 13 8.00 10.93 -10.65
C ILE A 13 9.04 12.06 -10.66
N LEU A 14 9.16 12.82 -9.57
CA LEU A 14 10.17 13.88 -9.47
C LEU A 14 11.60 13.34 -9.61
N LYS A 15 11.90 12.18 -9.02
CA LYS A 15 13.20 11.50 -9.18
C LYS A 15 13.45 11.07 -10.63
N ILE A 16 12.43 10.58 -11.34
CA ILE A 16 12.51 10.24 -12.78
C ILE A 16 12.74 11.51 -13.62
N ALA A 17 12.01 12.60 -13.35
CA ALA A 17 12.18 13.88 -14.04
C ALA A 17 13.58 14.46 -13.83
N ALA A 18 14.09 14.42 -12.59
CA ALA A 18 15.45 14.84 -12.27
C ALA A 18 16.50 14.01 -13.03
N ALA A 19 16.30 12.68 -13.12
CA ALA A 19 17.18 11.81 -13.89
C ALA A 19 17.12 12.11 -15.39
N GLN A 20 15.93 12.41 -15.95
CA GLN A 20 15.77 12.80 -17.36
C GLN A 20 16.49 14.10 -17.70
N ILE A 21 16.37 15.11 -16.84
CA ILE A 21 17.09 16.39 -17.00
C ILE A 21 18.61 16.16 -16.89
N ALA A 22 19.07 15.29 -15.97
CA ALA A 22 20.48 14.95 -15.89
C ALA A 22 20.97 14.22 -17.16
N MET A 23 20.17 13.32 -17.73
CA MET A 23 20.50 12.67 -18.99
C MET A 23 20.54 13.66 -20.16
N SER A 24 19.63 14.64 -20.24
CA SER A 24 19.64 15.65 -21.31
C SER A 24 20.85 16.59 -21.22
N ALA A 25 21.29 16.89 -19.99
CA ALA A 25 22.53 17.61 -19.74
C ALA A 25 23.81 16.79 -20.06
N GLY A 26 23.68 15.51 -20.40
CA GLY A 26 24.80 14.64 -20.82
C GLY A 26 25.44 13.81 -19.71
N TYR A 27 24.82 13.70 -18.53
CA TYR A 27 25.31 12.83 -17.45
C TYR A 27 24.95 11.36 -17.73
N THR A 28 25.91 10.46 -17.56
CA THR A 28 25.73 9.01 -17.79
C THR A 28 25.35 8.24 -16.52
N ASP A 29 25.76 8.74 -15.35
CA ASP A 29 25.49 8.12 -14.06
C ASP A 29 25.34 9.20 -12.98
N ALA A 30 24.52 8.93 -11.96
CA ALA A 30 24.23 9.83 -10.88
C ALA A 30 24.08 9.08 -9.55
N LYS A 31 24.64 9.64 -8.48
CA LYS A 31 24.45 9.08 -7.14
C LYS A 31 22.98 9.18 -6.73
N GLU A 32 22.46 8.12 -6.14
CA GLU A 32 21.06 8.07 -5.67
C GLU A 32 20.74 9.19 -4.68
N SER A 33 21.61 9.45 -3.71
CA SER A 33 21.42 10.54 -2.74
C SER A 33 21.37 11.92 -3.40
N ALA A 34 22.10 12.12 -4.50
CA ALA A 34 22.09 13.40 -5.23
C ALA A 34 20.76 13.57 -5.97
N LEU A 35 20.26 12.53 -6.63
CA LEU A 35 18.95 12.55 -7.28
C LEU A 35 17.82 12.81 -6.28
N GLU A 36 17.90 12.25 -5.08
CA GLU A 36 16.94 12.52 -4.01
C GLU A 36 16.97 13.98 -3.57
N THR A 37 18.15 14.54 -3.34
CA THR A 37 18.27 15.96 -2.98
C THR A 37 17.76 16.90 -4.08
N ILE A 38 17.98 16.56 -5.36
CA ILE A 38 17.47 17.35 -6.48
C ILE A 38 15.94 17.27 -6.53
N ALA A 39 15.37 16.07 -6.36
CA ALA A 39 13.92 15.90 -6.30
C ALA A 39 13.30 16.72 -5.15
N ASP A 40 13.93 16.74 -3.97
CA ASP A 40 13.47 17.56 -2.83
C ASP A 40 13.55 19.06 -3.15
N VAL A 41 14.63 19.53 -3.79
CA VAL A 41 14.77 20.93 -4.22
C VAL A 41 13.73 21.29 -5.29
N MET A 42 13.47 20.40 -6.25
CA MET A 42 12.44 20.60 -7.27
C MET A 42 11.05 20.74 -6.63
N GLU A 43 10.72 19.88 -5.66
CA GLU A 43 9.47 19.98 -4.91
C GLU A 43 9.36 21.33 -4.18
N MET A 44 10.41 21.72 -3.45
CA MET A 44 10.45 22.99 -2.73
C MET A 44 10.26 24.18 -3.67
N TYR A 45 10.90 24.15 -4.84
CA TYR A 45 10.85 25.23 -5.81
C TYR A 45 9.46 25.38 -6.45
N ILE A 46 8.81 24.28 -6.82
CA ILE A 46 7.43 24.29 -7.33
C ILE A 46 6.48 24.86 -6.28
N GLN A 47 6.63 24.46 -5.02
CA GLN A 47 5.84 25.01 -3.91
C GLN A 47 6.11 26.49 -3.68
N GLU A 48 7.35 26.94 -3.81
CA GLU A 48 7.72 28.34 -3.62
C GLU A 48 7.10 29.26 -4.69
N ILE A 49 7.16 28.84 -5.96
CA ILE A 49 6.47 29.54 -7.06
C ILE A 49 4.98 29.62 -6.76
N GLY A 50 4.35 28.49 -6.43
CA GLY A 50 2.91 28.45 -6.13
C GLY A 50 2.51 29.34 -4.97
N LYS A 51 3.28 29.36 -3.88
CA LYS A 51 3.05 30.25 -2.72
C LYS A 51 3.13 31.72 -3.11
N LYS A 52 4.15 32.13 -3.87
CA LYS A 52 4.32 33.53 -4.31
C LYS A 52 3.19 33.95 -5.25
N THR A 53 2.87 33.12 -6.24
CA THR A 53 1.75 33.38 -7.16
C THR A 53 0.43 33.52 -6.40
N HIS A 54 0.18 32.67 -5.41
CA HIS A 54 -1.02 32.76 -4.58
C HIS A 54 -1.07 34.05 -3.76
N GLN A 55 0.05 34.41 -3.10
CA GLN A 55 0.16 35.67 -2.35
C GLN A 55 -0.14 36.88 -3.24
N ILE A 56 0.36 36.91 -4.48
CA ILE A 56 0.07 38.01 -5.43
C ILE A 56 -1.42 38.06 -5.78
N SER A 57 -2.08 36.91 -6.00
CA SER A 57 -3.54 36.89 -6.22
C SER A 57 -4.32 37.37 -4.98
N GLU A 58 -3.91 36.98 -3.77
CA GLU A 58 -4.53 37.42 -2.52
C GLU A 58 -4.36 38.93 -2.30
N HIS A 59 -3.18 39.48 -2.61
CA HIS A 59 -2.93 40.93 -2.59
C HIS A 59 -3.84 41.70 -3.56
N ASN A 60 -4.24 41.05 -4.66
CA ASN A 60 -5.19 41.59 -5.62
C ASN A 60 -6.66 41.31 -5.25
N GLY A 61 -6.92 40.71 -4.08
CA GLY A 61 -8.27 40.37 -3.60
C GLY A 61 -8.94 39.22 -4.37
N ARG A 62 -8.17 38.45 -5.15
CA ARG A 62 -8.64 37.30 -5.93
C ARG A 62 -8.20 36.00 -5.27
N THR A 63 -9.03 34.97 -5.36
CA THR A 63 -8.66 33.60 -4.95
C THR A 63 -8.01 32.81 -6.08
N GLU A 64 -8.35 33.14 -7.32
CA GLU A 64 -7.79 32.49 -8.51
C GLU A 64 -6.56 33.22 -9.01
N SER A 65 -5.47 32.46 -9.13
CA SER A 65 -4.21 32.93 -9.68
C SER A 65 -4.25 32.93 -11.21
N SER A 66 -3.89 34.05 -11.82
CA SER A 66 -3.81 34.23 -13.27
C SER A 66 -2.36 34.04 -13.76
N PHE A 67 -2.19 33.85 -15.07
CA PHE A 67 -0.88 33.82 -15.72
C PHE A 67 -0.03 35.06 -15.40
N ILE A 68 -0.66 36.23 -15.29
CA ILE A 68 0.03 37.48 -14.93
C ILE A 68 0.61 37.41 -13.51
N ASP A 69 -0.11 36.80 -12.56
CA ASP A 69 0.38 36.64 -11.18
C ASP A 69 1.58 35.69 -11.15
N LEU A 70 1.58 34.66 -12.01
CA LEU A 70 2.71 33.76 -12.21
C LEU A 70 3.91 34.48 -12.83
N LEU A 71 3.69 35.33 -13.83
CA LEU A 71 4.74 36.13 -14.46
C LEU A 71 5.49 37.00 -13.45
N PHE A 72 4.74 37.72 -12.60
CA PHE A 72 5.34 38.52 -11.53
C PHE A 72 6.04 37.66 -10.47
N ALA A 73 5.49 36.49 -10.13
CA ALA A 73 6.15 35.56 -9.21
C ALA A 73 7.49 35.04 -9.75
N MET A 74 7.55 34.73 -11.06
CA MET A 74 8.78 34.32 -11.74
C MET A 74 9.82 35.44 -11.75
N GLU A 75 9.41 36.68 -12.03
CA GLU A 75 10.29 37.85 -11.97
C GLU A 75 10.85 38.07 -10.55
N GLN A 76 10.01 37.95 -9.51
CA GLN A 76 10.44 38.05 -8.11
C GLN A 76 11.42 36.95 -7.68
N LEU A 77 11.36 35.78 -8.33
CA LEU A 77 12.31 34.68 -8.13
C LEU A 77 13.58 34.82 -8.98
N GLY A 78 13.68 35.86 -9.81
CA GLY A 78 14.83 36.11 -10.68
C GLY A 78 14.87 35.22 -11.92
N ILE A 79 13.73 34.69 -12.36
CA ILE A 79 13.64 33.86 -13.56
C ILE A 79 13.39 34.77 -14.77
N ASP A 80 14.29 34.73 -15.75
CA ASP A 80 14.07 35.40 -17.03
C ASP A 80 13.13 34.59 -17.93
N ILE A 81 11.96 35.15 -18.21
CA ILE A 81 10.88 34.51 -18.96
C ILE A 81 11.30 34.20 -20.40
N PHE A 82 12.11 35.06 -21.02
CA PHE A 82 12.58 34.84 -22.39
C PHE A 82 13.51 33.64 -22.48
N SER A 83 14.51 33.57 -21.59
CA SER A 83 15.40 32.40 -21.50
C SER A 83 14.65 31.11 -21.19
N PHE A 84 13.59 31.19 -20.36
CA PHE A 84 12.74 30.04 -20.04
C PHE A 84 11.96 29.55 -21.27
N GLY A 85 11.38 30.46 -22.05
CA GLY A 85 10.71 30.11 -23.31
C GLY A 85 11.64 29.46 -24.33
N ASP A 86 12.87 29.97 -24.46
CA ASP A 86 13.90 29.38 -25.32
C ASP A 86 14.32 27.98 -24.85
N TYR A 87 14.30 27.71 -23.55
CA TYR A 87 14.60 26.38 -23.00
C TYR A 87 13.48 25.38 -23.31
N VAL A 88 12.22 25.77 -23.08
CA VAL A 88 11.05 24.91 -23.33
C VAL A 88 11.02 24.46 -24.79
N THR A 89 11.20 25.39 -25.74
CA THR A 89 11.19 25.08 -27.18
C THR A 89 12.32 24.15 -27.65
N LYS A 90 13.44 24.08 -26.92
CA LYS A 90 14.57 23.20 -27.26
C LYS A 90 14.43 21.80 -26.68
N GLU A 91 13.84 21.70 -25.48
CA GLU A 91 13.81 20.49 -24.66
C GLU A 91 12.44 19.78 -24.66
N ASP A 92 11.57 20.09 -25.64
CA ASP A 92 10.16 19.66 -25.77
C ASP A 92 9.87 18.14 -25.71
N LYS A 93 10.86 17.28 -25.46
CA LYS A 93 10.75 15.81 -25.51
C LYS A 93 11.27 15.07 -24.28
N LEU A 94 11.57 15.75 -23.18
CA LEU A 94 12.19 15.08 -22.02
C LEU A 94 11.26 14.15 -21.24
N PHE A 95 9.94 14.30 -21.38
CA PHE A 95 8.98 13.53 -20.59
C PHE A 95 8.42 12.35 -21.40
N ILE A 96 8.71 11.14 -20.92
CA ILE A 96 8.10 9.91 -21.43
C ILE A 96 6.59 9.95 -21.11
N ASP A 97 5.74 9.72 -22.11
CA ASP A 97 4.30 9.48 -21.93
C ASP A 97 4.10 8.33 -20.93
N GLY A 98 3.57 8.60 -19.73
CA GLY A 98 3.45 7.53 -18.75
C GLY A 98 2.89 7.85 -17.37
N ILE A 99 2.27 9.01 -17.14
CA ILE A 99 1.51 9.20 -15.89
C ILE A 99 0.13 8.57 -16.10
N PRO A 100 -0.21 7.47 -15.40
CA PRO A 100 -1.54 6.87 -15.51
C PRO A 100 -2.59 7.86 -15.00
N GLU A 101 -3.73 7.94 -15.70
CA GLU A 101 -4.87 8.73 -15.25
C GLU A 101 -5.39 8.18 -13.91
N PHE A 102 -5.62 9.10 -12.95
CA PHE A 102 -6.16 8.76 -11.64
C PHE A 102 -7.67 9.00 -11.62
N PRO A 103 -8.47 8.16 -10.93
CA PRO A 103 -8.09 6.98 -10.16
C PRO A 103 -7.70 5.79 -11.02
N VAL A 104 -6.59 5.13 -10.67
CA VAL A 104 -6.31 3.78 -11.18
C VAL A 104 -7.43 2.88 -10.67
N ILE A 105 -8.34 2.49 -11.56
CA ILE A 105 -9.45 1.59 -11.23
C ILE A 105 -8.82 0.27 -10.79
N LYS A 106 -8.68 0.09 -9.46
CA LYS A 106 -8.33 -1.21 -8.91
C LYS A 106 -9.52 -2.11 -9.20
N ALA A 107 -9.27 -3.25 -9.84
CA ALA A 107 -10.30 -4.27 -9.99
C ALA A 107 -10.88 -4.55 -8.60
N THR A 108 -12.13 -4.18 -8.37
CA THR A 108 -12.85 -4.59 -7.17
C THR A 108 -13.01 -6.09 -7.27
N ASP A 109 -12.42 -6.83 -6.33
CA ASP A 109 -12.74 -8.23 -6.15
C ASP A 109 -14.27 -8.34 -6.09
N GLU A 110 -14.86 -9.09 -7.02
CA GLU A 110 -16.28 -9.40 -6.98
C GLU A 110 -16.52 -10.25 -5.74
N ILE A 111 -16.82 -9.60 -4.62
CA ILE A 111 -17.34 -10.29 -3.46
C ILE A 111 -18.63 -10.98 -3.95
N PRO A 112 -18.81 -12.30 -3.76
CA PRO A 112 -20.06 -12.96 -4.05
C PRO A 112 -21.13 -12.43 -3.09
N ILE A 113 -21.69 -11.27 -3.42
CA ILE A 113 -22.80 -10.66 -2.70
C ILE A 113 -24.04 -11.32 -3.30
N GLU A 114 -24.75 -12.12 -2.49
CA GLU A 114 -26.12 -12.49 -2.85
C GLU A 114 -26.86 -11.18 -3.12
N LYS A 115 -27.41 -11.04 -4.34
CA LYS A 115 -28.26 -9.92 -4.73
C LYS A 115 -29.56 -10.03 -3.94
N GLN A 116 -29.51 -9.77 -2.63
CA GLN A 116 -30.70 -9.55 -1.84
C GLN A 116 -31.31 -8.25 -2.37
N HIS A 117 -32.53 -8.42 -2.86
CA HIS A 117 -33.39 -7.40 -3.41
C HIS A 117 -33.29 -6.14 -2.53
N ASN A 118 -32.88 -5.02 -3.12
CA ASN A 118 -33.10 -3.71 -2.51
C ASN A 118 -34.61 -3.56 -2.33
N GLU A 119 -35.13 -3.97 -1.19
CA GLU A 119 -36.45 -3.53 -0.78
C GLU A 119 -36.34 -2.02 -0.64
N GLU A 120 -36.87 -1.27 -1.62
CA GLU A 120 -36.99 0.18 -1.57
C GLU A 120 -37.86 0.53 -0.36
N LYS A 121 -37.21 0.68 0.79
CA LYS A 121 -37.87 1.10 2.01
C LYS A 121 -38.40 2.51 1.76
N PRO A 122 -39.70 2.78 1.98
CA PRO A 122 -40.32 4.06 1.63
C PRO A 122 -39.72 5.27 2.37
N TYR A 123 -38.98 5.03 3.45
CA TYR A 123 -38.28 6.05 4.24
C TYR A 123 -36.81 6.27 3.82
N ILE A 124 -36.28 5.48 2.89
CA ILE A 124 -34.92 5.64 2.37
C ILE A 124 -35.00 6.30 0.99
N PRO A 125 -34.49 7.51 0.81
CA PRO A 125 -34.53 8.17 -0.48
C PRO A 125 -33.64 7.44 -1.51
N GLY A 126 -34.13 7.29 -2.74
CA GLY A 126 -33.47 6.52 -3.80
C GLY A 126 -32.16 7.08 -4.35
N PHE A 127 -31.71 8.27 -3.91
CA PHE A 127 -30.37 8.79 -4.25
C PHE A 127 -29.26 8.25 -3.34
N LEU A 128 -29.62 7.58 -2.23
CA LEU A 128 -28.65 6.96 -1.35
C LEU A 128 -28.16 5.63 -1.92
N PRO A 129 -26.90 5.24 -1.65
CA PRO A 129 -26.44 3.91 -1.99
C PRO A 129 -27.28 2.85 -1.27
N PRO A 130 -27.39 1.64 -1.85
CA PRO A 130 -28.09 0.54 -1.19
C PRO A 130 -27.43 0.19 0.13
N LEU A 131 -28.25 -0.23 1.10
CA LEU A 131 -27.71 -0.72 2.37
C LEU A 131 -26.90 -2.01 2.14
N PRO A 132 -25.81 -2.22 2.89
CA PRO A 132 -25.08 -3.48 2.91
C PRO A 132 -25.99 -4.69 3.21
N ASP A 133 -25.58 -5.89 2.77
CA ASP A 133 -26.29 -7.15 3.03
C ASP A 133 -26.58 -7.31 4.55
N ALA A 134 -27.75 -7.85 4.87
CA ALA A 134 -28.19 -8.10 6.24
C ALA A 134 -27.19 -8.95 7.04
N ARG A 135 -26.40 -9.82 6.38
CA ARG A 135 -25.32 -10.58 7.01
C ARG A 135 -24.22 -9.70 7.60
N THR A 136 -23.99 -8.52 7.04
CA THR A 136 -23.03 -7.51 7.56
C THR A 136 -23.41 -7.04 8.96
N TYR A 137 -24.71 -6.97 9.24
CA TYR A 137 -25.27 -6.50 10.52
C TYR A 137 -25.58 -7.64 11.50
N LYS A 138 -25.58 -8.89 11.03
CA LYS A 138 -25.71 -10.07 11.90
C LYS A 138 -24.38 -10.27 12.61
N ASN A 139 -24.35 -9.88 13.90
CA ASN A 139 -23.27 -10.29 14.78
C ASN A 139 -23.18 -11.82 14.72
N THR A 140 -22.05 -12.35 14.26
CA THR A 140 -21.75 -13.78 14.33
C THR A 140 -20.99 -13.99 15.62
N PRO A 141 -21.66 -14.19 16.77
CA PRO A 141 -20.94 -14.46 18.00
C PRO A 141 -20.11 -15.71 17.78
N ILE A 142 -18.79 -15.54 17.73
CA ILE A 142 -17.84 -16.63 17.68
C ILE A 142 -17.84 -17.25 19.08
N TYR A 143 -18.83 -18.10 19.35
CA TYR A 143 -18.81 -18.93 20.54
C TYR A 143 -17.75 -20.02 20.31
N GLN A 144 -16.58 -19.88 20.93
CA GLN A 144 -15.76 -21.06 21.19
C GLN A 144 -16.65 -22.04 21.95
N LYS A 145 -16.97 -23.20 21.35
CA LYS A 145 -17.72 -24.24 22.04
C LYS A 145 -16.96 -24.60 23.31
N ARG A 146 -17.42 -24.12 24.46
CA ARG A 146 -16.89 -24.55 25.75
C ARG A 146 -17.37 -25.98 25.94
N HIS A 147 -16.45 -26.92 25.98
CA HIS A 147 -16.77 -28.29 26.36
C HIS A 147 -17.34 -28.25 27.79
N THR A 148 -18.59 -28.69 27.96
CA THR A 148 -19.26 -28.73 29.27
C THR A 148 -18.65 -29.78 30.20
N ASP A 149 -18.08 -30.83 29.60
CA ASP A 149 -17.63 -32.02 30.31
C ASP A 149 -16.13 -31.91 30.56
N GLY A 150 -15.74 -31.73 31.83
CA GLY A 150 -14.33 -31.55 32.20
C GLY A 150 -13.40 -32.71 31.81
N ILE A 151 -13.95 -33.93 31.66
CA ILE A 151 -13.21 -35.11 31.19
C ILE A 151 -12.81 -34.94 29.72
N SER A 152 -13.71 -34.43 28.88
CA SER A 152 -13.46 -34.24 27.46
C SER A 152 -12.40 -33.16 27.22
N LEU A 153 -12.47 -32.06 27.97
CA LEU A 153 -11.50 -30.97 27.93
C LEU A 153 -10.08 -31.47 28.29
N ARG A 154 -9.97 -32.25 29.37
CA ARG A 154 -8.69 -32.82 29.81
C ARG A 154 -8.10 -33.79 28.79
N LYS A 155 -8.96 -34.56 28.10
CA LYS A 155 -8.53 -35.48 27.03
C LYS A 155 -8.00 -34.72 25.82
N GLU A 156 -8.61 -33.60 25.45
CA GLU A 156 -8.13 -32.75 24.37
C GLU A 156 -6.84 -32.02 24.75
N GLU A 157 -6.75 -31.48 25.96
CA GLU A 157 -5.51 -30.86 26.48
C GLU A 157 -4.35 -31.85 26.47
N LEU A 158 -4.58 -33.09 26.92
CA LEU A 158 -3.55 -34.14 26.88
C LEU A 158 -3.12 -34.48 25.45
N LYS A 159 -4.06 -34.55 24.50
CA LYS A 159 -3.74 -34.75 23.08
C LYS A 159 -2.90 -33.61 22.53
N VAL A 160 -3.29 -32.36 22.79
CA VAL A 160 -2.54 -31.17 22.36
C VAL A 160 -1.14 -31.17 22.99
N ARG A 161 -1.02 -31.55 24.26
CA ARG A 161 0.27 -31.67 24.94
C ARG A 161 1.17 -32.70 24.26
N HIS A 162 0.68 -33.91 24.00
CA HIS A 162 1.48 -34.94 23.33
C HIS A 162 1.91 -34.50 21.92
N LEU A 163 1.01 -33.88 21.15
CA LEU A 163 1.35 -33.35 19.82
C LEU A 163 2.45 -32.28 19.90
N ASN A 164 2.42 -31.42 20.93
CA ASN A 164 3.45 -30.42 21.14
C ASN A 164 4.80 -31.05 21.55
N GLU A 165 4.78 -32.06 22.41
CA GLU A 165 5.98 -32.82 22.79
C GLU A 165 6.61 -33.49 21.56
N ASP A 166 5.80 -34.18 20.74
CA ASP A 166 6.25 -34.81 19.50
C ASP A 166 6.79 -33.78 18.50
N ALA A 167 6.11 -32.64 18.34
CA ALA A 167 6.57 -31.55 17.48
C ALA A 167 7.91 -30.96 17.94
N LEU A 168 8.12 -30.82 19.26
CA LEU A 168 9.38 -30.34 19.83
C LEU A 168 10.50 -31.37 19.68
N ILE A 169 10.21 -32.65 19.88
CA ILE A 169 11.17 -33.74 19.63
C ILE A 169 11.56 -33.76 18.16
N ASN A 170 10.59 -33.68 17.25
CA ASN A 170 10.83 -33.63 15.81
C ASN A 170 11.64 -32.38 15.41
N LEU A 171 11.34 -31.22 15.97
CA LEU A 171 12.09 -29.99 15.74
C LEU A 171 13.54 -30.12 16.26
N LYS A 172 13.71 -30.63 17.48
CA LYS A 172 15.04 -30.87 18.08
C LYS A 172 15.85 -31.83 17.21
N ASN A 173 15.26 -32.93 16.77
CA ASN A 173 15.92 -33.90 15.91
C ASN A 173 16.30 -33.28 14.55
N LYS A 174 15.43 -32.43 13.99
CA LYS A 174 15.70 -31.66 12.76
C LYS A 174 16.82 -30.63 12.93
N ILE A 175 16.90 -29.96 14.09
CA ILE A 175 17.96 -28.99 14.41
C ILE A 175 19.30 -29.69 14.66
N ASN A 176 19.29 -30.81 15.38
CA ASN A 176 20.50 -31.55 15.74
C ASN A 176 20.98 -32.51 14.64
N GLY A 177 20.22 -32.66 13.54
CA GLY A 177 20.60 -33.51 12.41
C GLY A 177 20.59 -35.02 12.73
N GLU A 178 19.93 -35.45 13.79
CA GLU A 178 19.88 -36.86 14.20
C GLU A 178 18.73 -37.58 13.49
N MET A 179 19.09 -38.57 12.67
CA MET A 179 18.19 -39.40 11.88
C MET A 179 17.98 -40.79 12.52
N LYS A 180 16.71 -41.21 12.56
CA LYS A 180 16.13 -42.59 12.72
C LYS A 180 15.90 -43.07 14.17
N VAL A 181 14.96 -43.98 14.49
CA VAL A 181 14.42 -45.17 13.80
C VAL A 181 13.00 -45.51 14.34
N ASN A 182 12.12 -46.04 13.49
CA ASN A 182 10.83 -46.65 13.86
C ASN A 182 11.02 -48.00 14.59
N TYR A 183 10.31 -48.18 15.69
CA TYR A 183 10.00 -49.46 16.36
C TYR A 183 8.47 -49.44 16.55
N GLU A 184 7.58 -50.35 16.15
CA GLU A 184 7.57 -51.77 15.78
C GLU A 184 6.26 -51.97 14.97
N ASN A 185 6.30 -52.38 13.71
CA ASN A 185 5.90 -53.75 13.36
C ASN A 185 6.60 -54.79 14.22
N GLY A 186 5.87 -55.44 15.11
CA GLY A 186 6.33 -56.65 15.78
C GLY A 186 5.80 -56.80 17.19
N MET A 187 4.50 -57.07 17.36
CA MET A 187 3.93 -57.92 18.43
C MET A 187 2.43 -58.16 18.12
N GLU A 188 2.15 -58.83 17.01
CA GLU A 188 1.00 -59.72 16.92
C GLU A 188 1.55 -61.12 17.17
N GLU A 189 1.39 -61.67 18.37
CA GLU A 189 1.17 -63.09 18.65
C GLU A 189 1.16 -63.29 20.19
N GLU A 190 0.37 -64.26 20.63
CA GLU A 190 0.12 -64.68 22.03
C GLU A 190 -1.01 -63.98 22.79
N GLN A 191 -2.26 -64.34 22.45
CA GLN A 191 -3.22 -64.88 23.44
C GLN A 191 -4.41 -65.56 22.73
N GLN A 192 -4.14 -66.73 22.14
CA GLN A 192 -5.07 -67.86 22.16
C GLN A 192 -4.37 -68.97 22.94
N ILE A 193 -4.98 -69.42 24.04
CA ILE A 193 -5.08 -70.81 24.53
C ILE A 193 -5.40 -70.78 26.04
N LYS A 194 -6.62 -71.28 26.32
CA LYS A 194 -7.20 -71.78 27.59
C LYS A 194 -7.57 -70.79 28.69
#